data_AF-A0A9W8B9V8-F1
#
_entry.id   AF-A0A9W8B9V8-F1
#
_cell.length_a   1.000
_cell.length_b   1.000
_cell.length_c   1.000
_cell.angle_alpha   90.00
_cell.angle_beta   90.00
_cell.angle_gamma   90.00
#
_symmetry.space_group_name_H-M   'P 1'
#
loop_
_entity.id
_entity.type
_entity.pdbx_description
1 polymer ?
#
loop_
_entity_poly.entity_id
_entity_poly.type
_entity_poly.pdbx_seq_one_letter_code
_entity_poly.pdbx_strand_id
1 'polypeptide(L)'
;SKRAQRESTELFQSRYVTQLTKGGQVPLVADGVVAEIRTNGLIVYVPAFGLRGPVRLRDAEGRIKIPRSTLSGNAADVNDFIDGCSDFAAHAARLEVRLPLNVPVFQLAGGPVLSFALFDRVRVSLRVLETSRRRPPVYLSLVSRASSTGPMRAYRSSLPSVDRPLPKKKLESEVPVVAALEVPATAAAAAAAAVASDKKLGGKSGGGCYEVLEKFSQMSLLETTCDVQNLL
;
A
#
# COMPACT_ATOMS: atom_id res chain seq x y z
N SER A 1 -2.01 24.24 -5.59
CA SER A 1 -2.10 22.88 -6.16
C SER A 1 -1.22 21.85 -5.43
N LYS A 2 0.12 21.88 -5.50
CA LYS A 2 1.01 20.83 -4.93
C LYS A 2 0.82 20.52 -3.43
N ARG A 3 0.63 21.54 -2.57
CA ARG A 3 0.39 21.34 -1.13
C ARG A 3 -0.93 20.63 -0.87
N ALA A 4 -2.01 21.07 -1.52
CA ALA A 4 -3.32 20.44 -1.42
C ALA A 4 -3.27 18.97 -1.86
N GLN A 5 -2.59 18.67 -2.99
CA GLN A 5 -2.42 17.28 -3.44
C GLN A 5 -1.72 16.41 -2.39
N ARG A 6 -0.61 16.92 -1.83
CA ARG A 6 0.13 16.22 -0.78
C ARG A 6 -0.74 16.00 0.46
N GLU A 7 -1.45 17.03 0.91
CA GLU A 7 -2.35 16.97 2.07
C GLU A 7 -3.49 15.98 1.85
N SER A 8 -4.10 15.96 0.66
CA SER A 8 -5.11 14.98 0.29
C SER A 8 -4.54 13.56 0.38
N THR A 9 -3.36 13.30 -0.20
CA THR A 9 -2.74 11.95 -0.14
C THR A 9 -2.46 11.52 1.29
N GLU A 10 -1.93 12.41 2.13
CA GLU A 10 -1.58 12.08 3.52
C GLU A 10 -2.84 11.88 4.39
N LEU A 11 -3.92 12.63 4.12
CA LEU A 11 -5.21 12.43 4.77
C LEU A 11 -5.82 11.08 4.38
N PHE A 12 -5.83 10.72 3.09
CA PHE A 12 -6.34 9.43 2.64
C PHE A 12 -5.52 8.26 3.19
N GLN A 13 -4.20 8.39 3.25
CA GLN A 13 -3.33 7.39 3.90
C GLN A 13 -3.70 7.19 5.37
N SER A 14 -3.89 8.26 6.14
CA SER A 14 -4.31 8.15 7.54
C SER A 14 -5.67 7.47 7.69
N ARG A 15 -6.66 7.84 6.87
CA ARG A 15 -8.00 7.23 6.88
C ARG A 15 -7.94 5.75 6.53
N TYR A 16 -7.14 5.38 5.54
CA TYR A 16 -6.94 4.00 5.12
C TYR A 16 -6.36 3.14 6.26
N VAL A 17 -5.31 3.63 6.93
CA VAL A 17 -4.74 2.94 8.11
C VAL A 17 -5.79 2.81 9.21
N THR A 18 -6.53 3.89 9.52
CA THR A 18 -7.60 3.85 10.53
C THR A 18 -8.68 2.81 10.20
N GLN A 19 -9.12 2.73 8.94
CA GLN A 19 -10.12 1.75 8.50
C GLN A 19 -9.62 0.31 8.67
N LEU A 20 -8.38 0.04 8.28
CA LEU A 20 -7.77 -1.29 8.45
C LEU A 20 -7.63 -1.68 9.92
N THR A 21 -7.23 -0.75 10.78
CA THR A 21 -7.10 -1.01 12.23
C THR A 21 -8.45 -1.14 12.94
N LYS A 22 -9.52 -0.53 12.41
CA LYS A 22 -10.88 -0.67 12.97
C LYS A 22 -11.50 -2.03 12.65
N GLY A 23 -11.12 -2.65 11.53
CA GLY A 23 -11.65 -3.94 11.08
C GLY A 23 -11.01 -5.17 11.71
N GLY A 24 -9.88 -5.04 12.41
CA GLY A 24 -9.21 -6.15 13.09
C GLY A 24 -8.29 -5.65 14.20
N GLN A 25 -8.37 -6.29 15.38
CA GLN A 25 -7.69 -5.89 16.62
C GLN A 25 -6.14 -5.89 16.58
N VAL A 26 -5.54 -6.22 15.43
CA VAL A 26 -4.09 -6.35 15.28
C VAL A 26 -3.51 -5.05 14.70
N PRO A 27 -2.44 -4.48 15.30
CA PRO A 27 -1.78 -3.32 14.73
C PRO A 27 -1.27 -3.63 13.31
N LEU A 28 -1.51 -2.71 12.38
CA LEU A 28 -1.16 -2.89 10.97
C LEU A 28 0.36 -2.94 10.83
N VAL A 29 0.92 -4.12 10.56
CA VAL A 29 2.36 -4.30 10.31
C VAL A 29 2.62 -4.34 8.81
N ALA A 30 3.66 -3.62 8.38
CA ALA A 30 4.16 -3.71 7.03
C ALA A 30 5.68 -3.73 6.98
N ASP A 31 6.19 -4.25 5.86
CA ASP A 31 7.61 -4.24 5.57
C ASP A 31 8.02 -2.85 5.07
N GLY A 32 9.14 -2.36 5.59
CA GLY A 32 9.74 -1.09 5.26
C GLY A 32 11.25 -1.22 5.05
N VAL A 33 11.83 -0.17 4.48
CA VAL A 33 13.26 -0.05 4.19
C VAL A 33 13.77 1.22 4.87
N VAL A 34 14.93 1.11 5.55
CA VAL A 34 15.59 2.26 6.17
C VAL A 34 16.09 3.19 5.05
N ALA A 35 15.55 4.39 4.99
CA ALA A 35 15.88 5.38 3.97
C ALA A 35 16.92 6.40 4.44
N GLU A 36 16.97 6.71 5.73
CA GLU A 36 17.89 7.68 6.33
C GLU A 36 18.07 7.37 7.82
N ILE A 37 19.24 7.67 8.36
CA ILE A 37 19.55 7.49 9.78
C ILE A 37 19.67 8.88 10.42
N ARG A 38 19.09 9.04 11.62
CA ARG A 38 19.08 10.28 12.40
C ARG A 38 19.61 10.07 13.80
N THR A 39 19.93 11.17 14.48
CA THR A 39 20.40 11.17 15.88
C THR A 39 19.38 10.66 16.89
N ASN A 40 18.09 10.62 16.54
CA ASN A 40 17.02 10.15 17.43
C ASN A 40 16.38 8.82 16.96
N GLY A 41 16.85 8.25 15.84
CA GLY A 41 16.25 7.05 15.26
C GLY A 41 16.43 6.98 13.75
N LEU A 42 15.41 6.47 13.05
CA LEU A 42 15.49 6.11 11.63
C LEU A 42 14.37 6.79 10.85
N ILE A 43 14.55 7.01 9.56
CA ILE A 43 13.45 7.25 8.64
C ILE A 43 13.23 5.98 7.83
N VAL A 44 12.01 5.47 7.88
CA VAL A 44 11.62 4.26 7.17
C VAL A 44 10.69 4.65 6.03
N TYR A 45 10.95 4.07 4.87
CA TYR A 45 10.03 4.09 3.74
C TYR A 45 9.27 2.77 3.68
N VAL A 46 7.95 2.83 3.62
CA VAL A 46 7.03 1.69 3.55
C VAL A 46 6.45 1.66 2.13
N PRO A 47 7.00 0.82 1.23
CA PRO A 47 6.60 0.82 -0.18
C PRO A 47 5.13 0.46 -0.39
N ALA A 48 4.58 -0.43 0.45
CA ALA A 48 3.20 -0.90 0.32
C ALA A 48 2.15 0.22 0.41
N PHE A 49 2.44 1.28 1.18
CA PHE A 49 1.53 2.41 1.38
C PHE A 49 2.07 3.72 0.82
N GLY A 50 3.28 3.71 0.22
CA GLY A 50 3.97 4.93 -0.20
C GLY A 50 4.22 5.91 0.95
N LEU A 51 4.43 5.38 2.16
CA LEU A 51 4.60 6.19 3.37
C LEU A 51 6.07 6.34 3.71
N ARG A 52 6.50 7.56 4.04
CA ARG A 52 7.83 7.83 4.59
C ARG A 52 7.65 8.50 5.95
N GLY A 53 8.18 7.87 7.00
CA GLY A 53 7.96 8.34 8.36
C GLY A 53 9.17 8.12 9.28
N PRO A 54 9.33 8.96 10.31
CA PRO A 54 10.35 8.74 11.32
C PRO A 54 9.92 7.63 12.29
N VAL A 55 10.85 6.75 12.62
CA VAL A 55 10.78 5.79 13.71
C VAL A 55 11.71 6.30 14.80
N ARG A 56 11.12 6.80 15.89
CA ARG A 56 11.90 7.34 17.02
C ARG A 56 12.32 6.20 17.94
N LEU A 57 13.62 6.11 18.19
CA LEU A 57 14.21 5.19 19.16
C LEU A 57 14.73 5.93 20.40
N ARG A 58 14.83 7.26 20.31
CA ARG A 58 15.20 8.16 21.39
C ARG A 58 14.12 9.21 21.59
N ASP A 59 13.75 9.43 22.84
CA ASP A 59 12.77 10.44 23.22
C ASP A 59 13.36 11.85 23.30
N ALA A 60 12.52 12.85 23.48
CA ALA A 60 12.92 14.25 23.64
C ALA A 60 13.82 14.47 24.87
N GLU A 61 13.60 13.73 25.97
CA GLU A 61 14.46 13.77 27.15
C GLU A 61 15.76 12.95 26.97
N GLY A 62 16.02 12.46 25.76
CA GLY A 62 17.23 11.71 25.44
C GLY A 62 17.24 10.26 25.91
N ARG A 63 16.15 9.77 26.52
CA ARG A 63 15.98 8.36 26.92
C ARG A 63 15.80 7.47 25.70
N ILE A 64 16.46 6.32 25.70
CA ILE A 64 16.34 5.33 24.63
C ILE A 64 15.08 4.50 24.88
N LYS A 65 14.16 4.49 23.91
CA LYS A 65 12.89 3.76 23.95
C LYS A 65 12.84 2.79 22.78
N ILE A 66 13.30 1.56 23.00
CA ILE A 66 13.21 0.49 22.00
C ILE A 66 12.00 -0.39 22.34
N PRO A 67 11.06 -0.59 21.41
CA PRO A 67 9.93 -1.51 21.62
C PRO A 67 10.42 -2.95 21.84
N ARG A 68 9.85 -3.67 22.81
CA ARG A 68 10.08 -5.10 23.05
C ARG A 68 9.70 -5.95 21.85
N SER A 69 8.73 -5.48 21.06
CA SER A 69 8.41 -6.04 19.74
C SER A 69 9.65 -6.30 18.91
N THR A 70 10.63 -5.39 18.92
CA THR A 70 11.86 -5.49 18.09
C THR A 70 12.57 -6.84 18.20
N LEU A 71 12.45 -7.51 19.36
CA LEU A 71 13.03 -8.82 19.66
C LEU A 71 12.01 -9.96 19.59
N SER A 72 10.76 -9.68 19.94
CA SER A 72 9.66 -10.65 19.93
C SER A 72 9.17 -10.94 18.50
N GLY A 73 9.27 -9.96 17.60
CA GLY A 73 8.64 -9.97 16.28
C GLY A 73 7.13 -9.76 16.31
N ASN A 74 6.54 -9.74 17.50
CA ASN A 74 5.10 -9.61 17.70
C ASN A 74 4.67 -8.14 17.77
N ALA A 75 3.58 -7.83 17.09
CA ALA A 75 3.06 -6.48 17.00
C ALA A 75 2.24 -6.04 18.22
N ALA A 76 1.87 -6.98 19.11
CA ALA A 76 1.14 -6.69 20.35
C ALA A 76 2.02 -5.92 21.35
N ASP A 77 3.30 -6.29 21.45
CA ASP A 77 4.25 -5.78 22.44
C ASP A 77 4.86 -4.41 22.05
N VAL A 78 4.25 -3.70 21.08
CA VAL A 78 4.82 -2.46 20.51
C VAL A 78 4.82 -1.32 21.52
N ASN A 79 3.91 -1.38 22.50
CA ASN A 79 3.79 -0.39 23.57
C ASN A 79 4.76 -0.63 24.72
N ASP A 80 5.33 -1.82 24.82
CA ASP A 80 6.25 -2.16 25.89
C ASP A 80 7.66 -1.82 25.46
N PHE A 81 8.36 -1.03 26.26
CA PHE A 81 9.71 -0.59 25.95
C PHE A 81 10.73 -1.38 26.76
N ILE A 82 11.93 -1.53 26.20
CA ILE A 82 13.09 -2.11 26.88
C ILE A 82 13.80 -0.97 27.62
N ASP A 83 13.72 -1.01 28.94
CA ASP A 83 14.46 -0.10 29.81
C ASP A 83 15.92 -0.54 29.95
N GLY A 84 16.83 0.41 30.19
CA GLY A 84 18.26 0.12 30.43
C GLY A 84 19.10 -0.11 29.18
N CYS A 85 18.62 0.32 28.00
CA CYS A 85 19.46 0.37 26.80
C CYS A 85 20.57 1.42 26.95
N SER A 86 21.78 1.12 26.48
CA SER A 86 22.96 1.99 26.55
C SER A 86 23.63 2.16 25.18
N ASP A 87 24.60 3.06 25.10
CA ASP A 87 25.46 3.27 23.92
C ASP A 87 24.70 3.47 22.60
N PHE A 88 23.86 4.51 22.56
CA PHE A 88 23.17 4.93 21.33
C PHE A 88 24.15 5.70 20.43
N ALA A 89 24.70 5.02 19.44
CA ALA A 89 25.59 5.61 18.44
C ALA A 89 24.86 5.72 17.10
N ALA A 90 24.54 6.94 16.69
CA ALA A 90 23.97 7.22 15.38
C ALA A 90 25.04 7.80 14.46
N HIS A 91 25.52 7.00 13.52
CA HIS A 91 26.37 7.43 12.42
C HIS A 91 25.55 7.56 11.12
N ALA A 92 26.04 8.33 10.15
CA ALA A 92 25.33 8.59 8.90
C ALA A 92 24.92 7.31 8.15
N ALA A 93 25.69 6.23 8.28
CA ALA A 93 25.46 4.96 7.60
C ALA A 93 24.95 3.82 8.52
N ARG A 94 25.08 3.97 9.85
CA ARG A 94 24.79 2.89 10.80
C ARG A 94 24.32 3.44 12.15
N LEU A 95 23.29 2.84 12.71
CA LEU A 95 22.77 3.11 14.04
C LEU A 95 22.97 1.88 14.91
N GLU A 96 23.60 2.04 16.06
CA GLU A 96 23.86 0.96 17.01
C GLU A 96 23.31 1.32 18.38
N VAL A 97 22.72 0.33 19.04
CA VAL A 97 22.21 0.43 20.40
C VAL A 97 22.54 -0.83 21.17
N ARG A 98 23.11 -0.72 22.36
CA ARG A 98 23.34 -1.86 23.24
C ARG A 98 22.10 -2.15 24.07
N LEU A 99 21.65 -3.40 24.00
CA LEU A 99 20.56 -3.92 24.80
C LEU A 99 21.10 -4.38 26.17
N PRO A 100 20.30 -4.27 27.23
CA PRO A 100 20.67 -4.80 28.54
C PRO A 100 20.76 -6.33 28.53
N LEU A 101 21.63 -6.88 29.36
CA LEU A 101 21.94 -8.32 29.45
C LEU A 101 20.75 -9.19 29.91
N ASN A 102 19.71 -8.58 30.49
CA ASN A 102 18.54 -9.28 31.04
C ASN A 102 17.49 -9.64 29.99
N VAL A 103 17.72 -9.31 28.71
CA VAL A 103 16.75 -9.52 27.65
C VAL A 103 17.19 -10.71 26.79
N PRO A 104 16.31 -11.69 26.50
CA PRO A 104 16.67 -12.84 25.69
C PRO A 104 17.14 -12.41 24.28
N VAL A 105 18.45 -12.52 24.02
CA VAL A 105 19.13 -12.06 22.79
C VAL A 105 18.92 -13.02 21.60
N PHE A 106 18.01 -13.99 21.70
CA PHE A 106 17.93 -15.16 20.81
C PHE A 106 17.68 -14.86 19.31
N GLN A 107 17.44 -13.61 18.90
CA GLN A 107 17.25 -13.23 17.50
C GLN A 107 18.30 -12.26 16.94
N LEU A 108 19.24 -11.75 17.75
CA LEU A 108 20.32 -10.90 17.24
C LEU A 108 21.50 -11.79 16.85
N ALA A 109 21.69 -11.98 15.54
CA ALA A 109 22.77 -12.78 14.93
C ALA A 109 24.22 -12.31 15.24
N GLY A 110 24.44 -11.39 16.18
CA GLY A 110 25.74 -10.76 16.43
C GLY A 110 25.96 -10.20 17.84
N GLY A 111 25.21 -10.65 18.85
CA GLY A 111 25.38 -10.24 20.25
C GLY A 111 24.35 -9.23 20.75
N PRO A 112 24.56 -8.60 21.92
CA PRO A 112 23.58 -7.71 22.56
C PRO A 112 23.45 -6.33 21.87
N VAL A 113 24.11 -6.13 20.72
CA VAL A 113 24.12 -4.85 20.01
C VAL A 113 23.13 -4.89 18.85
N LEU A 114 22.06 -4.11 18.97
CA LEU A 114 21.10 -3.88 17.92
C LEU A 114 21.66 -2.86 16.93
N SER A 115 21.94 -3.31 15.70
CA SER A 115 22.46 -2.45 14.63
C SER A 115 21.50 -2.37 13.45
N PHE A 116 21.38 -1.16 12.89
CA PHE A 116 20.64 -0.85 11.66
C PHE A 116 21.57 -0.13 10.69
N ALA A 117 21.59 -0.57 9.45
CA ALA A 117 22.26 0.10 8.35
C ALA A 117 21.25 0.77 7.41
N LEU A 118 21.77 1.65 6.56
CA LEU A 118 20.99 2.20 5.45
C LEU A 118 20.51 1.06 4.54
N PHE A 119 19.26 1.14 4.08
CA PHE A 119 18.59 0.13 3.24
C PHE A 119 18.31 -1.21 3.92
N ASP A 120 18.50 -1.32 5.23
CA ASP A 120 18.04 -2.49 5.97
C ASP A 120 16.52 -2.64 5.90
N ARG A 121 16.08 -3.90 5.91
CA ARG A 121 14.67 -4.24 5.95
C ARG A 121 14.17 -4.30 7.38
N VAL A 122 13.10 -3.58 7.64
CA VAL A 122 12.49 -3.48 8.96
C VAL A 122 10.99 -3.68 8.84
N ARG A 123 10.41 -4.37 9.81
CA ARG A 123 8.97 -4.41 9.99
C ARG A 123 8.56 -3.27 10.90
N VAL A 124 7.58 -2.51 10.45
CA VAL A 124 7.04 -1.38 11.20
C VAL A 124 5.54 -1.54 11.38
N SER A 125 5.06 -1.19 12.57
CA SER A 125 3.63 -1.06 12.83
C SER A 125 3.19 0.37 12.55
N LEU A 126 2.13 0.52 11.77
CA LEU A 126 1.51 1.78 11.45
C LEU A 126 0.38 2.06 12.44
N ARG A 127 0.39 3.25 13.02
CA ARG A 127 -0.66 3.72 13.93
C ARG A 127 -1.02 5.15 13.58
N VAL A 128 -2.28 5.51 13.70
CA VAL A 128 -2.73 6.89 13.51
C VAL A 128 -2.78 7.55 14.87
N LEU A 129 -2.06 8.66 15.03
CA LEU A 129 -2.19 9.47 16.25
C LEU A 129 -3.48 10.27 16.14
N GLU A 130 -4.44 9.94 17.00
CA GLU A 130 -5.67 10.72 17.13
C GLU A 130 -5.29 12.09 17.72
N THR A 131 -5.42 13.12 16.90
CA THR A 131 -5.14 14.50 17.30
C THR A 131 -6.32 15.37 16.87
N SER A 132 -6.55 16.48 17.59
CA SER A 132 -7.55 17.49 17.20
C SER A 132 -7.20 18.24 15.90
N ARG A 133 -6.07 17.88 15.27
CA ARG A 133 -5.67 18.47 13.99
C ARG A 133 -6.55 17.88 12.88
N ARG A 134 -6.84 18.71 11.87
CA ARG A 134 -7.54 18.29 10.64
C ARG A 134 -6.83 17.14 9.89
N ARG A 135 -5.58 16.87 10.24
CA ARG A 135 -4.73 15.86 9.63
C ARG A 135 -3.99 15.05 10.69
N PRO A 136 -4.50 13.88 11.08
CA PRO A 136 -3.82 13.01 12.02
C PRO A 136 -2.60 12.36 11.34
N PRO A 137 -1.38 12.49 11.89
CA PRO A 137 -0.20 11.88 11.30
C PRO A 137 -0.17 10.38 11.54
N VAL A 138 0.37 9.64 10.56
CA VAL A 138 0.69 8.22 10.74
C VAL A 138 2.03 8.12 11.47
N TYR A 139 2.01 7.48 12.62
CA TYR A 139 3.16 7.16 13.45
C TYR A 139 3.65 5.75 13.13
N LEU A 140 4.98 5.60 13.02
CA LEU A 140 5.64 4.33 12.75
C LEU A 140 6.41 3.88 14.00
N SER A 141 6.15 2.67 14.45
CA SER A 141 6.93 2.01 15.50
C SER A 141 7.66 0.80 14.92
N LEU A 142 8.86 0.54 15.41
CA LEU A 142 9.64 -0.62 15.01
C LEU A 142 9.03 -1.91 15.61
N VAL A 143 8.86 -2.93 14.77
CA VAL A 143 8.36 -4.25 15.20
C VAL A 143 9.47 -5.28 15.13
N SER A 144 10.25 -5.36 14.07
CA SER A 144 11.42 -6.23 14.04
C SER A 144 12.36 -5.84 12.94
N ARG A 145 13.61 -6.29 13.04
CA ARG A 145 14.50 -6.32 11.89
C ARG A 145 14.14 -7.58 11.09
N ALA A 146 13.77 -7.42 9.82
CA ALA A 146 13.57 -8.59 8.98
C ALA A 146 14.94 -9.23 8.76
N SER A 147 15.15 -10.45 9.23
CA SER A 147 16.31 -11.23 8.78
C SER A 147 16.20 -11.36 7.27
N SER A 148 17.32 -11.16 6.57
CA SER A 148 17.40 -11.14 5.10
C SER A 148 16.98 -12.43 4.40
N THR A 149 16.50 -13.44 5.13
CA THR A 149 16.15 -14.78 4.63
C THR A 149 14.73 -14.90 4.07
N GLY A 150 13.91 -13.85 4.13
CA GLY A 150 12.60 -13.84 3.47
C GLY A 150 12.68 -13.47 1.98
N PRO A 151 12.08 -14.24 1.05
CA PRO A 151 12.06 -13.89 -0.36
C PRO A 151 11.32 -12.56 -0.54
N MET A 152 12.03 -11.60 -1.13
CA MET A 152 11.44 -10.34 -1.57
C MET A 152 10.37 -10.65 -2.62
N ARG A 153 9.09 -10.41 -2.32
CA ARG A 153 8.13 -10.17 -3.40
C ARG A 153 8.55 -8.87 -4.05
N ALA A 154 9.22 -8.94 -5.19
CA ALA A 154 9.57 -7.77 -5.96
C ALA A 154 8.29 -6.97 -6.21
N TYR A 155 8.31 -5.67 -5.95
CA TYR A 155 7.15 -4.79 -6.13
C TYR A 155 6.60 -4.80 -7.58
N ARG A 156 7.40 -5.27 -8.54
CA ARG A 156 7.01 -5.45 -9.95
C ARG A 156 6.46 -6.84 -10.31
N SER A 157 6.37 -7.80 -9.39
CA SER A 157 6.04 -9.20 -9.73
C SER A 157 4.70 -9.71 -9.18
N SER A 158 3.75 -8.82 -8.85
CA SER A 158 2.37 -9.26 -8.62
C SER A 158 1.57 -9.44 -9.92
N LEU A 159 2.15 -9.08 -11.07
CA LEU A 159 1.69 -9.62 -12.34
C LEU A 159 2.16 -11.08 -12.43
N PRO A 160 1.28 -12.04 -12.75
CA PRO A 160 1.72 -13.40 -13.05
C PRO A 160 2.77 -13.33 -14.15
N SER A 161 3.92 -14.00 -13.99
CA SER A 161 4.92 -14.06 -15.05
C SER A 161 4.26 -14.65 -16.30
N VAL A 162 4.25 -13.89 -17.38
CA VAL A 162 3.69 -14.32 -18.67
C VAL A 162 4.50 -15.48 -19.27
N ASP A 163 5.67 -15.78 -18.70
CA ASP A 163 6.54 -16.90 -19.09
C ASP A 163 6.05 -18.24 -18.50
N ARG A 164 4.82 -18.64 -18.82
CA ARG A 164 4.42 -20.05 -18.77
C ARG A 164 4.66 -20.64 -20.16
N PRO A 165 5.61 -21.57 -20.35
CA PRO A 165 5.74 -22.25 -21.63
C PRO A 165 4.47 -23.08 -21.87
N LEU A 166 3.72 -22.70 -22.91
CA LEU A 166 2.60 -23.48 -23.44
C LEU A 166 3.07 -24.91 -23.76
N PRO A 167 2.38 -25.96 -23.29
CA PRO A 167 2.72 -27.33 -23.65
C PRO A 167 2.42 -27.55 -25.14
N LYS A 168 3.49 -27.69 -25.94
CA LYS A 168 3.41 -28.15 -27.33
C LYS A 168 3.05 -29.64 -27.32
N LYS A 169 1.78 -29.99 -27.52
CA LYS A 169 1.43 -31.32 -28.03
C LYS A 169 1.13 -31.21 -29.52
N LYS A 170 2.01 -31.87 -30.29
CA LYS A 170 1.99 -32.02 -31.74
C LYS A 170 0.68 -32.66 -32.19
N LEU A 171 0.14 -32.10 -33.25
CA LEU A 171 -0.99 -32.55 -34.02
C LEU A 171 -0.42 -33.20 -35.28
N GLU A 172 -0.30 -34.53 -35.34
CA GLU A 172 -0.16 -35.25 -36.61
C GLU A 172 -0.92 -36.59 -36.52
N SER A 173 -1.97 -36.64 -37.35
CA SER A 173 -2.61 -37.75 -38.07
C SER A 173 -2.45 -39.18 -37.55
N GLU A 174 -3.57 -39.87 -37.31
CA GLU A 174 -3.97 -41.12 -38.00
C GLU A 174 -5.51 -41.25 -37.97
N VAL A 175 -6.11 -41.67 -39.09
CA VAL A 175 -7.55 -41.86 -39.35
C VAL A 175 -7.87 -43.37 -39.30
N PRO A 176 -9.01 -43.80 -38.73
CA PRO A 176 -10.04 -44.50 -39.53
C PRO A 176 -11.47 -44.06 -39.12
N VAL A 177 -12.35 -43.64 -40.03
CA VAL A 177 -13.22 -44.39 -40.97
C VAL A 177 -14.52 -44.96 -40.34
N VAL A 178 -15.63 -44.38 -40.83
CA VAL A 178 -17.08 -44.75 -40.93
C VAL A 178 -17.95 -45.16 -39.72
N ALA A 179 -19.06 -44.42 -39.54
CA ALA A 179 -20.46 -44.84 -39.79
C ALA A 179 -21.45 -43.92 -39.02
N ALA A 180 -22.11 -42.97 -39.68
CA ALA A 180 -23.50 -43.05 -40.17
C ALA A 180 -24.59 -42.78 -39.10
N LEU A 181 -25.26 -41.62 -39.22
CA LEU A 181 -26.72 -41.38 -39.21
C LEU A 181 -27.11 -39.96 -38.71
N GLU A 182 -27.35 -39.08 -39.68
CA GLU A 182 -28.40 -38.05 -39.86
C GLU A 182 -29.14 -37.48 -38.61
N VAL A 183 -28.99 -36.17 -38.25
CA VAL A 183 -29.82 -34.96 -38.61
C VAL A 183 -31.19 -34.94 -37.86
N PRO A 184 -31.80 -33.83 -37.34
CA PRO A 184 -31.75 -32.39 -37.74
C PRO A 184 -31.65 -31.40 -36.52
N ALA A 185 -31.77 -30.07 -36.58
CA ALA A 185 -31.74 -29.00 -37.58
C ALA A 185 -31.73 -27.64 -36.85
N THR A 186 -30.71 -26.83 -37.16
CA THR A 186 -30.78 -25.42 -37.57
C THR A 186 -31.33 -24.33 -36.63
N ALA A 187 -30.42 -23.51 -36.10
CA ALA A 187 -30.60 -22.06 -35.94
C ALA A 187 -29.24 -21.34 -35.75
N ALA A 188 -28.36 -21.38 -36.77
CA ALA A 188 -27.07 -20.67 -36.74
C ALA A 188 -26.68 -20.10 -38.12
N ALA A 189 -27.66 -19.50 -38.82
CA ALA A 189 -27.44 -18.83 -40.08
C ALA A 189 -28.28 -17.54 -40.15
N ALA A 190 -27.94 -16.52 -39.35
CA ALA A 190 -28.56 -15.19 -39.45
C ALA A 190 -27.78 -14.06 -38.72
N ALA A 191 -26.44 -14.08 -38.67
CA ALA A 191 -25.68 -13.07 -37.90
C ALA A 191 -24.54 -12.37 -38.67
N ALA A 192 -24.51 -12.44 -40.00
CA ALA A 192 -23.41 -11.85 -40.79
C ALA A 192 -23.86 -11.12 -42.08
N ALA A 193 -25.06 -10.53 -42.10
CA ALA A 193 -25.51 -9.69 -43.21
C ALA A 193 -26.53 -8.63 -42.77
N ALA A 194 -26.06 -7.54 -42.14
CA ALA A 194 -26.86 -6.31 -41.97
C ALA A 194 -25.96 -5.10 -41.66
N VAL A 195 -25.15 -4.70 -42.64
CA VAL A 195 -24.71 -3.30 -42.77
C VAL A 195 -25.64 -2.66 -43.80
N ALA A 196 -26.13 -1.46 -43.49
CA ALA A 196 -27.00 -0.59 -44.28
C ALA A 196 -28.52 -0.87 -44.19
N SER A 197 -29.22 -0.11 -43.35
CA SER A 197 -30.06 1.00 -43.83
C SER A 197 -30.89 1.62 -42.69
N ASP A 198 -30.89 2.94 -42.72
CA ASP A 198 -31.51 3.95 -41.87
C ASP A 198 -33.05 4.02 -42.05
N LYS A 199 -33.83 4.12 -40.94
CA LYS A 199 -34.95 5.08 -40.73
C LYS A 199 -35.98 4.69 -39.65
N LYS A 200 -36.12 5.64 -38.70
CA LYS A 200 -37.34 6.22 -38.09
C LYS A 200 -38.16 5.51 -36.98
N LEU A 201 -38.28 6.31 -35.89
CA LEU A 201 -39.42 6.54 -34.96
C LEU A 201 -39.70 5.40 -33.96
N GLY A 202 -39.84 5.61 -32.64
CA GLY A 202 -39.91 6.79 -31.79
C GLY A 202 -40.53 6.35 -30.44
N GLY A 203 -40.14 6.97 -29.32
CA GLY A 203 -40.94 6.92 -28.07
C GLY A 203 -40.20 6.64 -26.75
N LYS A 204 -39.73 7.72 -26.11
CA LYS A 204 -39.65 8.01 -24.66
C LYS A 204 -39.07 6.98 -23.68
N SER A 205 -37.90 7.30 -23.10
CA SER A 205 -37.68 7.49 -21.65
C SER A 205 -36.17 7.45 -21.34
N GLY A 206 -35.66 8.50 -20.70
CA GLY A 206 -34.29 8.54 -20.18
C GLY A 206 -33.50 9.72 -20.72
N GLY A 207 -33.57 10.86 -20.00
CA GLY A 207 -32.68 12.00 -20.23
C GLY A 207 -31.24 11.50 -20.27
N GLY A 208 -30.60 11.66 -21.43
CA GLY A 208 -29.27 11.12 -21.67
C GLY A 208 -28.27 11.75 -20.71
N CYS A 209 -27.23 11.00 -20.34
CA CYS A 209 -26.13 11.45 -19.48
C CYS A 209 -25.60 12.85 -19.84
N TYR A 210 -25.67 13.23 -21.12
CA TYR A 210 -25.31 14.53 -21.65
C TYR A 210 -26.15 15.70 -21.14
N GLU A 211 -27.42 15.50 -20.83
CA GLU A 211 -28.31 16.55 -20.31
C GLU A 211 -27.92 16.93 -18.86
N VAL A 212 -27.44 15.96 -18.10
CA VAL A 212 -26.87 16.19 -16.76
C VAL A 212 -25.54 16.95 -16.87
N LEU A 213 -24.69 16.59 -17.83
CA LEU A 213 -23.44 17.29 -18.09
C LEU A 213 -23.66 18.74 -18.54
N GLU A 214 -24.69 18.99 -19.34
CA GLU A 214 -25.04 20.34 -19.80
C GLU A 214 -25.54 21.21 -18.63
N LYS A 215 -26.35 20.66 -17.72
CA LYS A 215 -26.74 21.35 -16.48
C LYS A 215 -25.55 21.68 -15.58
N PHE A 216 -24.60 20.76 -15.42
CA PHE A 216 -23.38 21.05 -14.65
C PHE A 216 -22.51 22.12 -15.31
N SER A 217 -22.41 22.11 -16.64
CA SER A 217 -21.71 23.16 -17.39
C SER A 217 -22.36 24.54 -17.19
N GLN A 218 -23.70 24.61 -17.21
CA GLN A 218 -24.41 25.87 -17.01
C GLN A 218 -24.29 26.39 -15.57
N MET A 219 -24.34 25.51 -14.55
CA MET A 219 -24.15 25.95 -13.16
C MET A 219 -22.73 26.45 -12.89
N SER A 220 -21.71 25.81 -13.47
CA SER A 220 -20.33 26.26 -13.31
C SER A 220 -20.07 27.66 -13.91
N LEU A 221 -20.79 28.03 -14.97
CA LEU A 221 -20.66 29.36 -15.58
C LEU A 221 -21.30 30.44 -14.72
N LEU A 222 -22.43 30.15 -14.06
CA LEU A 222 -23.10 31.11 -13.18
C LEU A 222 -22.28 31.44 -11.92
N GLU A 223 -21.61 30.44 -11.32
CA GLU A 223 -20.71 30.68 -10.17
C GLU A 223 -19.57 31.63 -10.53
N THR A 224 -19.00 31.51 -11.74
CA THR A 224 -17.93 32.42 -12.18
C THR A 224 -18.41 33.85 -12.47
N THR A 225 -19.69 34.07 -12.79
CA THR A 225 -20.23 35.41 -13.06
C THR A 225 -20.77 36.11 -11.81
N CYS A 226 -21.23 35.38 -10.80
CA CYS A 226 -21.69 35.95 -9.54
C CYS A 226 -20.53 36.51 -8.68
N ASP A 227 -19.34 35.93 -8.78
CA ASP A 227 -18.16 36.43 -8.06
C ASP A 227 -17.59 37.73 -8.66
N VAL A 228 -17.88 38.02 -9.93
CA VAL A 228 -17.42 39.25 -10.60
C VAL A 228 -18.33 40.45 -10.29
N GLN A 229 -19.62 40.22 -9.99
CA GLN A 229 -20.55 41.31 -9.65
C GLN A 229 -20.49 41.75 -8.18
N ASN A 230 -19.85 41.00 -7.29
CA ASN A 230 -19.62 41.40 -5.90
C ASN A 230 -18.27 42.15 -5.67
N LEU A 231 -17.61 42.56 -6.76
CA LEU A 231 -16.34 43.29 -6.75
C LEU A 231 -16.41 44.66 -7.44
N LEU A 232 -17.62 45.19 -7.67
CA LEU A 232 -17.87 46.59 -8.07
C LEU A 232 -18.71 47.31 -7.01
#